data_AF-A0A7S0W6K8-F1
#
_entry.id   AF-A0A7S0W6K8-F1
#
_cell.length_a   1.000
_cell.length_b   1.000
_cell.length_c   1.000
_cell.angle_alpha   90.00
_cell.angle_beta   90.00
_cell.angle_gamma   90.00
#
_symmetry.space_group_name_H-M   'P 1'
#
loop_
_entity.id
_entity.type
_entity.pdbx_description
1 polymer ?
#
loop_
_entity_poly.entity_id
_entity_poly.type
_entity_poly.pdbx_seq_one_letter_code
_entity_poly.pdbx_strand_id
1 'polypeptide(L)'
;MTAQPPLGNGEEVLFSSLADVESVAKTRWLKNKEVLYVLRRCAELNMRASSDIVQHPRSGQVVLYDRSAVKHFRRDAHEWKKKRDGKTVREDHEKLKIEGVPLLTCCYAHSEATATFHRRIYWLLPPPP
;
A
#
# COMPACT_ATOMS: atom_id res chain seq x y z
N MET A 1 1.59 -15.69 33.43
CA MET A 1 1.38 -14.25 33.74
C MET A 1 1.79 -13.44 32.53
N THR A 2 0.81 -12.99 31.75
CA THR A 2 0.87 -11.73 30.97
C THR A 2 -0.58 -11.44 30.60
N ALA A 3 -1.28 -10.77 31.51
CA ALA A 3 -2.56 -10.16 31.20
C ALA A 3 -2.29 -9.03 30.19
N GLN A 4 -2.86 -9.11 28.99
CA GLN A 4 -2.93 -7.96 28.11
C GLN A 4 -3.94 -6.96 28.69
N PRO A 5 -3.63 -5.65 28.70
CA PRO A 5 -4.57 -4.64 29.16
C PRO A 5 -5.80 -4.58 28.24
N PRO A 6 -6.98 -4.21 28.76
CA PRO A 6 -8.18 -4.08 27.94
C PRO A 6 -7.99 -2.90 26.97
N LEU A 7 -8.19 -3.17 25.67
CA LEU A 7 -8.20 -2.14 24.63
C LEU A 7 -9.39 -1.21 24.89
N GLY A 8 -9.11 -0.02 25.42
CA GLY A 8 -10.05 1.07 25.50
C GLY A 8 -10.35 1.66 24.11
N ASN A 9 -11.63 1.91 23.88
CA ASN A 9 -12.22 2.79 22.85
C ASN A 9 -12.28 2.25 21.40
N GLY A 10 -13.18 1.28 21.15
CA GLY A 10 -14.06 1.24 19.96
C GLY A 10 -13.45 1.14 18.55
N GLU A 11 -12.13 1.08 18.36
CA GLU A 11 -11.53 0.85 17.05
C GLU A 11 -11.59 -0.63 16.68
N GLU A 12 -12.30 -0.94 15.59
CA GLU A 12 -12.35 -2.27 14.98
C GLU A 12 -10.94 -2.67 14.49
N VAL A 13 -10.38 -3.74 15.05
CA VAL A 13 -9.12 -4.34 14.59
C VAL A 13 -9.39 -5.05 13.26
N LEU A 14 -8.89 -4.50 12.15
CA LEU A 14 -9.12 -5.05 10.82
C LEU A 14 -8.14 -6.17 10.44
N PHE A 15 -6.90 -6.11 10.95
CA PHE A 15 -5.84 -7.07 10.68
C PHE A 15 -4.97 -7.24 11.92
N SER A 16 -4.43 -8.45 12.11
CA SER A 16 -3.53 -8.79 13.22
C SER A 16 -2.08 -8.98 12.78
N SER A 17 -1.83 -9.18 11.48
CA SER A 17 -0.48 -9.36 10.94
C SER A 17 -0.38 -8.97 9.45
N LEU A 18 0.85 -8.82 8.94
CA LEU A 18 1.10 -8.71 7.49
C LEU A 18 0.52 -9.89 6.70
N ALA A 19 0.55 -11.10 7.25
CA ALA A 19 0.01 -12.29 6.59
C ALA A 19 -1.51 -12.17 6.34
N ASP A 20 -2.25 -11.58 7.28
CA ASP A 20 -3.69 -11.32 7.12
C ASP A 20 -3.95 -10.32 6.00
N VAL A 21 -3.14 -9.24 5.96
CA VAL A 21 -3.21 -8.21 4.93
C VAL A 21 -2.95 -8.82 3.55
N GLU A 22 -1.88 -9.62 3.41
CA GLU A 22 -1.54 -10.29 2.16
C GLU A 22 -2.57 -11.34 1.76
N SER A 23 -3.19 -12.05 2.72
CA SER A 23 -4.28 -12.99 2.44
C SER A 23 -5.46 -12.30 1.75
N VAL A 24 -5.85 -11.13 2.24
CA VAL A 24 -6.88 -10.30 1.59
C VAL A 24 -6.38 -9.77 0.25
N ALA A 25 -5.16 -9.22 0.20
CA ALA A 25 -4.59 -8.63 -1.01
C ALA A 25 -4.44 -9.63 -2.19
N LYS A 26 -4.31 -10.93 -1.90
CA LYS A 26 -4.30 -12.01 -2.90
C LYS A 26 -5.64 -12.23 -3.59
N THR A 27 -6.75 -11.87 -2.95
CA THR A 27 -8.10 -12.15 -3.46
C THR A 27 -8.82 -10.91 -3.94
N ARG A 28 -8.52 -9.74 -3.37
CA ARG A 28 -9.09 -8.45 -3.75
C ARG A 28 -8.18 -7.28 -3.35
N TRP A 29 -8.47 -6.11 -3.89
CA TRP A 29 -7.86 -4.88 -3.39
C TRP A 29 -8.28 -4.57 -1.94
N LEU A 30 -7.34 -4.00 -1.18
CA LEU A 30 -7.63 -3.40 0.12
C LEU A 30 -8.54 -2.17 -0.05
N LYS A 31 -9.52 -2.03 0.83
CA LYS A 31 -10.43 -0.88 0.92
C LYS A 31 -9.69 0.32 1.53
N ASN A 32 -10.23 1.53 1.34
CA ASN A 32 -9.59 2.76 1.85
C ASN A 32 -9.32 2.73 3.37
N LYS A 33 -10.30 2.24 4.17
CA LYS A 33 -10.14 2.07 5.62
C LYS A 33 -9.05 1.05 5.98
N GLU A 34 -8.97 -0.03 5.23
CA GLU A 34 -7.96 -1.09 5.41
C GLU A 34 -6.55 -0.55 5.10
N VAL A 35 -6.38 0.19 3.99
CA VAL A 35 -5.09 0.83 3.66
C VAL A 35 -4.68 1.84 4.72
N LEU A 36 -5.62 2.67 5.19
CA LEU A 36 -5.37 3.65 6.25
C LEU A 36 -4.91 2.95 7.53
N TYR A 37 -5.58 1.88 7.92
CA TYR A 37 -5.23 1.05 9.07
C TYR A 37 -3.81 0.48 8.92
N VAL A 38 -3.50 -0.14 7.77
CA VAL A 38 -2.17 -0.72 7.50
C VAL A 38 -1.06 0.34 7.59
N LEU A 39 -1.25 1.52 7.00
CA LEU A 39 -0.24 2.58 7.03
C LEU A 39 -0.01 3.16 8.43
N ARG A 40 -1.07 3.29 9.25
CA ARG A 40 -0.97 3.82 10.62
C ARG A 40 -0.44 2.79 11.61
N ARG A 41 -0.71 1.50 11.38
CA ARG A 41 -0.38 0.39 12.27
C ARG A 41 0.66 -0.57 11.69
N CYS A 42 1.46 -0.12 10.73
CA CYS A 42 2.46 -0.97 10.08
C CYS A 42 3.44 -1.61 11.08
N ALA A 43 3.81 -0.88 12.14
CA ALA A 43 4.65 -1.40 13.23
C ALA A 43 3.96 -2.52 14.01
N GLU A 44 2.68 -2.34 14.37
CA GLU A 44 1.87 -3.35 15.08
C GLU A 44 1.64 -4.60 14.22
N LEU A 45 1.53 -4.44 12.90
CA LEU A 45 1.42 -5.53 11.92
C LEU A 45 2.75 -6.25 11.64
N ASN A 46 3.82 -5.89 12.37
CA ASN A 46 5.18 -6.39 12.18
C ASN A 46 5.73 -6.18 10.74
N MET A 47 5.27 -5.13 10.06
CA MET A 47 5.78 -4.78 8.73
C MET A 47 7.11 -4.07 8.87
N ARG A 48 8.17 -4.68 8.32
CA ARG A 48 9.48 -4.03 8.21
C ARG A 48 9.56 -3.29 6.88
N ALA A 49 10.05 -2.05 6.93
CA ALA A 49 10.36 -1.32 5.72
C ALA A 49 11.50 -2.05 4.97
N SER A 50 11.31 -2.24 3.68
CA SER A 50 12.35 -2.83 2.83
C SER A 50 13.48 -1.81 2.62
N SER A 51 14.72 -2.27 2.73
CA SER A 51 15.94 -1.49 2.46
C SER A 51 16.25 -1.38 0.97
N ASP A 52 15.73 -2.30 0.17
CA ASP A 52 16.09 -2.49 -1.23
C ASP A 52 14.83 -2.57 -2.11
N ILE A 53 14.98 -2.30 -3.40
CA ILE A 53 13.84 -2.38 -4.32
C ILE A 53 13.48 -3.85 -4.54
N VAL A 54 12.31 -4.26 -4.07
CA VAL A 54 11.76 -5.59 -4.33
C VAL A 54 11.49 -5.74 -5.82
N GLN A 55 12.23 -6.66 -6.47
CA GLN A 55 12.10 -6.96 -7.88
C GLN A 55 10.97 -7.97 -8.11
N HIS A 56 10.17 -7.74 -9.15
CA HIS A 56 9.00 -8.54 -9.53
C HIS A 56 8.10 -8.95 -8.36
N PRO A 57 7.55 -7.99 -7.56
CA PRO A 57 6.61 -8.32 -6.51
C PRO A 57 5.45 -9.18 -7.06
N ARG A 58 5.11 -10.24 -6.32
CA ARG A 58 4.04 -11.17 -6.73
C ARG A 58 2.67 -10.56 -6.49
N SER A 59 1.64 -11.08 -7.18
CA SER A 59 0.25 -10.69 -6.91
C SER A 59 -0.10 -10.90 -5.42
N GLY A 60 -0.71 -9.89 -4.82
CA GLY A 60 -1.08 -9.86 -3.40
C GLY A 60 0.07 -9.63 -2.42
N GLN A 61 1.32 -9.47 -2.88
CA GLN A 61 2.44 -9.09 -2.02
C GLN A 61 2.31 -7.62 -1.58
N VAL A 62 2.52 -7.36 -0.30
CA VAL A 62 2.47 -6.00 0.27
C VAL A 62 3.85 -5.61 0.78
N VAL A 63 4.38 -4.50 0.28
CA VAL A 63 5.72 -4.03 0.62
C VAL A 63 5.64 -2.64 1.23
N LEU A 64 6.30 -2.46 2.39
CA LEU A 64 6.46 -1.16 3.02
C LEU A 64 7.81 -0.56 2.63
N TYR A 65 7.83 0.71 2.28
CA TYR A 65 9.06 1.47 1.99
C TYR A 65 9.12 2.75 2.80
N ASP A 66 10.30 3.06 3.34
CA ASP A 66 10.66 4.43 3.66
C ASP A 66 11.11 5.14 2.36
N ARG A 67 10.32 6.11 1.92
CA ARG A 67 10.58 6.84 0.66
C ARG A 67 11.80 7.75 0.73
N SER A 68 12.26 8.11 1.93
CA SER A 68 13.49 8.88 2.12
C SER A 68 14.73 8.03 1.88
N ALA A 69 14.67 6.75 2.27
CA ALA A 69 15.74 5.78 2.10
C ALA A 69 15.77 5.16 0.70
N VAL A 70 14.62 4.69 0.19
CA VAL A 70 14.54 3.94 -1.08
C VAL A 70 13.90 4.79 -2.18
N LYS A 71 14.60 5.81 -2.69
CA LYS A 71 14.03 6.81 -3.63
C LYS A 71 13.43 6.23 -4.92
N HIS A 72 13.98 5.11 -5.40
CA HIS A 72 13.59 4.48 -6.67
C HIS A 72 12.76 3.20 -6.50
N PHE A 73 12.04 3.05 -5.38
CA PHE A 73 11.20 1.88 -5.07
C PHE A 73 10.18 1.47 -6.15
N ARG A 74 9.86 2.38 -7.10
CA ARG A 74 9.00 2.11 -8.26
C ARG A 74 9.67 1.31 -9.39
N ARG A 75 10.99 1.14 -9.37
CA ARG A 75 11.77 0.39 -10.38
C ARG A 75 11.81 -1.09 -10.01
N ASP A 76 10.63 -1.70 -9.93
CA ASP A 76 10.39 -3.08 -9.48
C ASP A 76 10.52 -4.14 -10.59
N ALA A 77 11.19 -3.78 -11.69
CA ALA A 77 11.40 -4.58 -12.90
C ALA A 77 10.14 -5.08 -13.64
N HIS A 78 8.94 -4.74 -13.19
CA HIS A 78 7.73 -5.00 -14.00
C HIS A 78 7.63 -4.04 -15.18
N GLU A 79 7.14 -4.54 -16.31
CA GLU A 79 6.82 -3.71 -17.47
C GLU A 79 5.44 -3.07 -17.27
N TRP A 80 5.46 -1.77 -17.00
CA TRP A 80 4.26 -0.95 -16.81
C TRP A 80 3.94 -0.17 -18.08
N LYS A 81 2.64 0.03 -18.34
CA LYS A 81 2.16 0.87 -19.44
C LYS A 81 2.82 2.24 -19.39
N LYS A 82 3.31 2.69 -20.54
CA LYS A 82 3.98 3.98 -20.67
C LYS A 82 3.04 5.05 -21.20
N LYS A 83 3.38 6.31 -20.95
CA LYS A 83 2.75 7.47 -21.57
C LYS A 83 3.07 7.47 -23.09
N ARG A 84 2.42 8.37 -23.83
CA ARG A 84 2.64 8.54 -25.29
C ARG A 84 4.10 8.80 -25.66
N ASP A 85 4.91 9.31 -24.72
CA ASP A 85 6.35 9.53 -24.90
C ASP A 85 7.18 8.23 -24.95
N GLY A 86 6.61 7.08 -24.62
CA GLY A 86 7.29 5.78 -24.58
C GLY A 86 8.37 5.65 -23.50
N LYS A 87 8.52 6.64 -22.63
CA LYS A 87 9.59 6.71 -21.61
C LYS A 87 9.04 6.67 -20.20
N THR A 88 7.97 7.42 -19.95
CA THR A 88 7.43 7.62 -18.61
C THR A 88 6.35 6.59 -18.32
N VAL A 89 6.41 5.91 -17.17
CA VAL A 89 5.30 5.04 -16.73
C VAL A 89 4.03 5.88 -16.58
N ARG A 90 2.92 5.37 -17.10
CA ARG A 90 1.59 5.95 -16.89
C ARG A 90 1.12 5.55 -15.50
N GLU A 91 1.19 6.51 -14.57
CA GLU A 91 0.60 6.39 -13.25
C GLU A 91 -0.58 7.36 -13.14
N ASP A 92 -1.76 6.85 -12.79
CA ASP A 92 -2.93 7.66 -12.47
C ASP A 92 -2.94 7.94 -10.95
N HIS A 93 -3.14 9.19 -10.56
CA HIS A 93 -3.04 9.64 -9.16
C HIS A 93 -4.42 10.03 -8.62
N GLU A 94 -4.78 9.48 -7.46
CA GLU A 94 -6.07 9.71 -6.82
C GLU A 94 -5.90 10.07 -5.32
N LYS A 95 -6.74 10.98 -4.82
CA LYS A 95 -6.88 11.23 -3.38
C LYS A 95 -8.07 10.44 -2.84
N LEU A 96 -7.80 9.47 -1.98
CA LEU A 96 -8.85 8.60 -1.44
C LEU A 96 -9.41 9.18 -0.14
N LYS A 97 -10.74 9.11 -0.04
CA LYS A 97 -11.50 9.60 1.11
C LYS A 97 -11.92 8.45 2.03
N ILE A 98 -11.93 8.75 3.32
CA ILE A 98 -12.56 7.94 4.36
C ILE A 98 -13.53 8.87 5.07
N GLU A 99 -14.81 8.50 5.10
CA GLU A 99 -15.86 9.30 5.76
C GLU A 99 -15.89 10.77 5.28
N GLY A 100 -15.72 10.96 3.96
CA GLY A 100 -15.72 12.27 3.32
C GLY A 100 -14.39 13.04 3.40
N VAL A 101 -13.45 12.61 4.25
CA VAL A 101 -12.17 13.28 4.46
C VAL A 101 -11.07 12.65 3.60
N PRO A 102 -10.33 13.42 2.77
CA PRO A 102 -9.21 12.90 2.00
C PRO A 102 -8.01 12.61 2.92
N LEU A 103 -7.63 11.34 3.07
CA LEU A 103 -6.56 10.92 3.98
C LEU A 103 -5.41 10.18 3.29
N LEU A 104 -5.59 9.72 2.06
CA LEU A 104 -4.61 8.91 1.34
C LEU A 104 -4.40 9.45 -0.07
N THR A 105 -3.19 9.31 -0.58
CA THR A 105 -2.94 9.30 -2.04
C THR A 105 -2.74 7.87 -2.52
N CYS A 106 -3.22 7.57 -3.72
CA CYS A 106 -3.00 6.30 -4.42
C CYS A 106 -2.44 6.58 -5.82
N CYS A 107 -1.37 5.89 -6.21
CA CYS A 107 -0.91 5.79 -7.59
C CYS A 107 -1.31 4.44 -8.17
N TYR A 108 -1.87 4.43 -9.37
CA TYR A 108 -2.23 3.21 -10.11
C TYR A 108 -1.33 3.05 -11.33
N ALA A 109 -0.71 1.88 -11.47
CA ALA A 109 -0.01 1.48 -12.69
C ALA A 109 -0.62 0.19 -13.25
N HIS A 110 -0.75 0.14 -14.57
CA HIS A 110 -1.24 -1.03 -15.31
C HIS A 110 -0.06 -1.72 -15.97
N SER A 111 0.00 -3.05 -15.92
CA SER A 111 1.02 -3.80 -16.65
C SER A 111 0.85 -3.60 -18.17
N GLU A 112 1.98 -3.54 -18.87
CA GLU A 112 2.02 -3.54 -20.33
C GLU A 112 1.58 -4.91 -20.87
N ALA A 113 2.14 -6.00 -20.34
CA ALA A 113 1.94 -7.36 -20.85
C ALA A 113 0.65 -8.02 -20.34
N THR A 114 0.28 -7.81 -19.06
CA THR A 114 -0.80 -8.58 -18.42
C THR A 114 -1.94 -7.66 -17.99
N ALA A 115 -3.06 -7.70 -18.73
CA ALA A 115 -4.19 -6.78 -18.51
C ALA A 115 -4.80 -6.82 -17.10
N THR A 116 -4.68 -7.94 -16.37
CA THR A 116 -5.19 -8.11 -15.00
C THR A 116 -4.16 -7.75 -13.93
N PHE A 117 -2.90 -7.53 -14.29
CA PHE A 117 -1.83 -7.21 -13.35
C PHE A 117 -1.64 -5.70 -13.20
N HIS A 118 -1.73 -5.25 -11.95
CA HIS A 118 -1.72 -3.84 -11.61
C HIS A 118 -0.91 -3.61 -10.33
N ARG A 119 -0.42 -2.38 -10.15
CA ARG A 119 0.21 -1.94 -8.91
C ARG A 119 -0.52 -0.73 -8.36
N ARG A 120 -0.71 -0.73 -7.03
CA ARG A 120 -1.15 0.44 -6.28
C ARG A 120 -0.09 0.84 -5.25
N ILE A 121 0.22 2.12 -5.18
CA ILE A 121 1.14 2.68 -4.17
C ILE A 121 0.38 3.70 -3.36
N TYR A 122 0.49 3.61 -2.04
CA TYR A 122 -0.26 4.47 -1.11
C TYR A 122 0.68 5.27 -0.21
N TRP A 123 0.24 6.46 0.19
CA TRP A 123 0.82 7.18 1.33
C TRP A 123 -0.23 8.09 1.99
N LEU A 124 0.01 8.41 3.26
CA LEU A 124 -0.82 9.33 4.04
C LEU A 124 -0.71 10.74 3.46
N LEU A 125 -1.85 11.41 3.29
CA LEU A 125 -1.89 12.85 3.11
C LEU A 125 -1.52 13.54 4.43
N PRO A 126 -0.95 14.75 4.39
CA PRO A 126 -0.85 15.56 5.59
C PRO A 126 -2.25 15.76 6.18
N PRO A 127 -2.37 15.89 7.51
CA PRO A 127 -3.64 16.23 8.12
C PRO A 127 -4.20 17.50 7.47
N PRO A 128 -5.54 17.59 7.29
CA PRO A 128 -6.14 18.82 6.84
C PRO A 128 -5.77 19.97 7.78
N PRO A 129 -5.62 21.20 7.26
CA PRO A 129 -5.37 22.38 8.08
C PRO A 129 -6.48 22.64 9.09
#